data_AF-A0A937ZLX1-F1
#
_entry.id   AF-A0A937ZLX1-F1
#
_cell.length_a   1.000
_cell.length_b   1.000
_cell.length_c   1.000
_cell.angle_alpha   90.00
_cell.angle_beta   90.00
_cell.angle_gamma   90.00
#
_symmetry.space_group_name_H-M   'P 1'
#
loop_
_entity.id
_entity.type
_entity.pdbx_description
1 polymer ?
#
loop_
_entity_poly.entity_id
_entity_poly.type
_entity_poly.pdbx_seq_one_letter_code
_entity_poly.pdbx_strand_id
1 'polypeptide(L)'
;MRDYCGWRARLGLIYMASSTVMEPEFYAMAPEGVATLVARLHLPKATVAGLTAMMEGEEVERCSESLANADLHVIAFGGTSATFLNGPAWDEQVKARMASRSKGRPVTATSSASVKALKTL
;
A
#
# COMPACT_ATOMS: atom_id res chain seq x y z
N MET A 1 19.27 3.25 -22.51
CA MET A 1 18.89 2.37 -21.39
C MET A 1 17.82 3.10 -20.59
N ARG A 2 16.72 2.44 -20.21
CA ARG A 2 15.67 3.08 -19.39
C ARG A 2 16.22 3.29 -17.98
N ASP A 3 16.01 4.47 -17.40
CA ASP A 3 16.41 4.77 -16.02
C ASP A 3 15.34 4.26 -15.05
N TYR A 4 15.75 3.43 -14.10
CA TYR A 4 14.88 2.82 -13.08
C TYR A 4 14.99 3.48 -11.71
N CYS A 5 15.74 4.59 -11.58
CA CYS A 5 15.93 5.28 -10.29
C CYS A 5 14.67 6.00 -9.77
N GLY A 6 13.64 6.16 -10.61
CA GLY A 6 12.40 6.84 -10.24
C GLY A 6 12.53 8.36 -10.18
N TRP A 7 13.32 8.98 -11.07
CA TRP A 7 13.60 10.42 -11.08
C TRP A 7 12.35 11.32 -11.08
N ARG A 8 11.23 10.82 -11.62
CA ARG A 8 9.95 11.55 -11.65
C ARG A 8 9.11 11.27 -10.41
N ALA A 9 8.98 10.00 -10.02
CA ALA A 9 8.36 9.63 -8.76
C ALA A 9 8.81 8.25 -8.26
N ARG A 10 8.89 8.09 -6.93
CA ARG A 10 9.11 6.81 -6.26
C ARG A 10 7.93 6.49 -5.35
N LEU A 11 7.25 5.38 -5.63
CA LEU A 11 6.06 4.92 -4.93
C LEU A 11 6.43 3.74 -4.03
N GLY A 12 5.84 3.67 -2.84
CA GLY A 12 5.84 2.48 -1.99
C GLY A 12 4.51 1.74 -2.14
N LEU A 13 4.57 0.42 -2.24
CA LEU A 13 3.39 -0.44 -2.26
C LEU A 13 3.53 -1.53 -1.20
N ILE A 14 2.59 -1.59 -0.27
CA ILE A 14 2.43 -2.68 0.67
C ILE A 14 1.40 -3.65 0.09
N TYR A 15 1.80 -4.89 -0.24
CA TYR A 15 0.96 -5.85 -0.96
C TYR A 15 1.03 -7.27 -0.41
N MET A 16 0.03 -8.10 -0.73
CA MET A 16 -0.05 -9.48 -0.25
C MET A 16 1.07 -10.34 -0.84
N ALA A 17 1.78 -11.07 0.01
CA ALA A 17 2.90 -11.91 -0.39
C ALA A 17 2.52 -13.00 -1.40
N SER A 18 1.31 -13.56 -1.29
CA SER A 18 0.79 -14.59 -2.20
C SER A 18 0.27 -14.04 -3.53
N SER A 19 0.07 -12.73 -3.65
CA SER A 19 -0.57 -12.15 -4.81
C SER A 19 0.43 -11.71 -5.87
N THR A 20 0.03 -11.82 -7.13
CA THR A 20 0.92 -11.69 -8.30
C THR A 20 0.48 -10.61 -9.28
N VAL A 21 -0.65 -9.93 -9.04
CA VAL A 21 -1.31 -9.11 -10.07
C VAL A 21 -1.03 -7.62 -9.90
N MET A 22 -1.23 -7.06 -8.70
CA MET A 22 -1.16 -5.60 -8.52
C MET A 22 0.25 -5.04 -8.74
N GLU A 23 1.28 -5.76 -8.30
CA GLU A 23 2.67 -5.33 -8.49
C GLU A 23 3.04 -5.14 -9.97
N PRO A 24 2.85 -6.14 -10.87
CA PRO A 24 3.10 -5.92 -12.29
C PRO A 24 2.15 -4.92 -12.95
N GLU A 25 0.91 -4.76 -12.47
CA GLU A 25 0.01 -3.70 -12.94
C GLU A 25 0.56 -2.31 -12.63
N PHE A 26 1.12 -2.10 -11.43
CA PHE A 26 1.79 -0.84 -11.08
C PHE A 26 2.98 -0.57 -12.02
N TYR A 27 3.75 -1.60 -12.39
CA TYR A 27 4.85 -1.46 -13.35
C TYR A 27 4.36 -1.14 -14.76
N ALA A 28 3.28 -1.79 -15.22
CA ALA A 28 2.72 -1.60 -16.54
C ALA A 28 2.07 -0.22 -16.72
N MET A 29 1.41 0.28 -15.66
CA MET A 29 0.76 1.60 -15.67
C MET A 29 1.71 2.77 -15.39
N ALA A 30 2.93 2.50 -14.90
CA ALA A 30 3.87 3.54 -14.51
C ALA A 30 4.30 4.39 -15.73
N PRO A 31 4.12 5.73 -15.67
CA PRO A 31 4.73 6.63 -16.64
C PRO A 31 6.25 6.56 -16.58
N GLU A 32 6.92 7.06 -17.63
CA GLU A 32 8.38 7.17 -17.62
C GLU A 32 8.89 7.96 -16.41
N GLY A 33 9.96 7.43 -15.80
CA GLY A 33 10.59 8.00 -14.61
C GLY A 33 9.88 7.69 -13.30
N VAL A 34 8.78 6.92 -13.31
CA VAL A 34 8.09 6.47 -12.09
C VAL A 34 8.55 5.07 -11.72
N ALA A 35 9.01 4.88 -10.48
CA ALA A 35 9.41 3.59 -9.92
C ALA A 35 8.52 3.21 -8.74
N THR A 36 8.26 1.91 -8.57
CA THR A 36 7.51 1.37 -7.43
C THR A 36 8.37 0.37 -6.67
N LEU A 37 8.46 0.55 -5.35
CA LEU A 37 9.11 -0.37 -4.42
C LEU A 37 8.04 -1.10 -3.61
N VAL A 38 8.15 -2.42 -3.51
CA VAL A 38 7.12 -3.26 -2.89
C VAL A 38 7.63 -3.88 -1.59
N ALA A 39 6.85 -3.73 -0.52
CA ALA A 39 6.95 -4.54 0.69
C ALA A 39 5.80 -5.54 0.71
N ARG A 40 6.11 -6.80 1.03
CA ARG A 40 5.14 -7.90 1.00
C ARG A 40 4.75 -8.30 2.42
N LEU A 41 3.45 -8.41 2.66
CA LEU A 41 2.88 -8.86 3.93
C LEU A 41 2.24 -10.24 3.80
N HIS A 42 2.34 -11.05 4.85
CA HIS A 42 1.76 -12.38 4.86
C HIS A 42 0.28 -12.33 5.25
N LEU A 43 -0.60 -12.85 4.38
CA LEU A 43 -1.99 -13.15 4.70
C LEU A 43 -2.13 -14.67 4.84
N PRO A 44 -2.35 -15.21 6.06
CA PRO A 44 -2.43 -16.66 6.27
C PRO A 44 -3.54 -17.33 5.47
N LYS A 45 -4.70 -16.67 5.39
CA LYS A 45 -5.86 -17.12 4.62
C LYS A 45 -6.76 -15.94 4.26
N ALA A 46 -7.32 -15.95 3.06
CA ALA A 46 -8.29 -14.95 2.60
C ALA A 46 -9.69 -15.18 3.22
N THR A 47 -9.76 -15.17 4.54
CA THR A 47 -11.00 -15.23 5.34
C THR A 47 -11.04 -14.02 6.28
N VAL A 48 -12.22 -13.72 6.85
CA VAL A 48 -12.36 -12.66 7.87
C VAL A 48 -11.34 -12.84 8.99
N ALA A 49 -11.25 -14.03 9.57
CA ALA A 49 -10.30 -14.32 10.64
C ALA A 49 -8.83 -14.14 10.21
N GLY A 50 -8.48 -14.53 8.98
CA GLY A 50 -7.12 -14.36 8.46
C GLY A 50 -6.77 -12.89 8.20
N LEU A 51 -7.73 -12.12 7.69
CA LEU A 51 -7.59 -10.67 7.51
C LEU A 51 -7.50 -9.96 8.87
N THR A 52 -8.34 -10.32 9.84
CA THR A 52 -8.29 -9.79 11.21
C THR A 52 -6.93 -10.05 11.83
N ALA A 53 -6.44 -11.29 11.82
CA ALA A 53 -5.14 -11.63 12.39
C ALA A 53 -3.98 -10.88 11.72
N MET A 54 -4.02 -10.74 10.39
CA MET A 54 -3.05 -9.96 9.62
C MET A 54 -3.08 -8.47 10.02
N MET A 55 -4.27 -7.91 10.17
CA MET A 55 -4.43 -6.50 10.51
C MET A 55 -4.14 -6.23 11.99
N GLU A 56 -4.44 -7.12 12.92
CA GLU A 56 -4.16 -6.90 14.35
C GLU A 56 -2.67 -6.96 14.68
N GLY A 57 -1.86 -7.64 13.86
CA GLY A 57 -0.41 -7.63 13.96
C GLY A 57 0.24 -6.31 13.50
N GLU A 58 1.56 -6.19 13.70
CA GLU A 58 2.34 -4.98 13.35
C GLU A 58 2.93 -5.00 11.93
N GLU A 59 2.55 -5.97 11.10
CA GLU A 59 3.24 -6.21 9.82
C GLU A 59 3.02 -5.05 8.83
N VAL A 60 1.86 -4.39 8.90
CA VAL A 60 1.56 -3.19 8.10
C VAL A 60 2.52 -2.05 8.44
N GLU A 61 2.72 -1.81 9.73
CA GLU A 61 3.66 -0.82 10.27
C GLU A 61 5.10 -1.15 9.91
N ARG A 62 5.52 -2.42 10.03
CA ARG A 62 6.86 -2.88 9.64
C ARG A 62 7.12 -2.70 8.15
N CYS A 63 6.15 -3.04 7.31
CA CYS A 63 6.24 -2.81 5.87
C CYS A 63 6.36 -1.30 5.55
N SER A 64 5.56 -0.47 6.23
CA SER A 64 5.63 0.99 6.10
C SER A 64 7.01 1.53 6.51
N GLU A 65 7.54 1.08 7.66
CA GLU A 65 8.86 1.46 8.15
C GLU A 65 9.99 1.06 7.19
N SER A 66 9.91 -0.16 6.66
CA SER A 66 10.88 -0.67 5.70
C SER A 66 10.91 0.20 4.43
N LEU A 67 9.74 0.46 3.83
CA LEU A 67 9.61 1.32 2.66
C LEU A 67 10.05 2.76 2.95
N ALA A 68 9.75 3.27 4.14
CA ALA A 68 10.12 4.61 4.57
C ALA A 68 11.64 4.83 4.69
N ASN A 69 12.48 3.78 4.62
CA ASN A 69 13.93 3.96 4.50
C ASN A 69 14.36 4.47 3.12
N ALA A 70 13.53 4.29 2.09
CA ALA A 70 13.72 4.92 0.79
C ALA A 70 13.10 6.32 0.75
N ASP A 71 13.59 7.16 -0.16
CA ASP A 71 13.08 8.51 -0.41
C ASP A 71 11.81 8.48 -1.29
N LEU A 72 10.75 7.88 -0.77
CA LEU A 72 9.47 7.70 -1.47
C LEU A 72 8.59 8.94 -1.37
N HIS A 73 7.79 9.21 -2.41
CA HIS A 73 6.82 10.30 -2.40
C HIS A 73 5.49 9.91 -1.75
N VAL A 74 5.13 8.63 -1.75
CA VAL A 74 3.88 8.10 -1.16
C VAL A 74 4.00 6.61 -0.90
N ILE A 75 3.32 6.10 0.14
CA ILE A 75 3.17 4.67 0.42
C ILE A 75 1.69 4.29 0.32
N ALA A 76 1.37 3.31 -0.53
CA ALA A 76 0.01 2.79 -0.72
C ALA A 76 -0.14 1.39 -0.12
N PHE A 77 -1.27 1.13 0.54
CA PHE A 77 -1.67 -0.23 0.91
C PHE A 77 -2.61 -0.82 -0.15
N GLY A 78 -2.20 -1.94 -0.74
CA GLY A 78 -2.84 -2.62 -1.86
C GLY A 78 -3.75 -3.78 -1.45
N GLY A 79 -4.75 -3.54 -0.60
CA GLY A 79 -5.65 -4.60 -0.12
C GLY A 79 -7.05 -4.11 0.18
N THR A 80 -7.95 -4.16 -0.81
CA THR A 80 -9.31 -3.60 -0.70
C THR A 80 -10.08 -4.18 0.49
N SER A 81 -10.22 -5.51 0.59
CA SER A 81 -11.00 -6.14 1.67
C SER A 81 -10.44 -5.86 3.06
N ALA A 82 -9.12 -5.70 3.17
CA ALA A 82 -8.45 -5.39 4.43
C ALA A 82 -8.69 -3.93 4.87
N THR A 83 -8.99 -3.01 3.95
CA THR A 83 -9.19 -1.58 4.26
C THR A 83 -10.62 -1.19 4.54
N PHE A 84 -11.61 -2.08 4.33
CA PHE A 84 -13.01 -1.83 4.72
C PHE A 84 -13.61 -2.88 5.68
N LEU A 85 -12.80 -3.82 6.17
CA LEU A 85 -13.24 -4.95 7.02
C LEU A 85 -14.15 -4.51 8.19
N ASN A 86 -13.80 -3.40 8.86
CA ASN A 86 -14.54 -2.87 10.00
C ASN A 86 -15.32 -1.58 9.67
N GLY A 87 -15.74 -1.42 8.41
CA GLY A 87 -16.50 -0.28 7.93
C GLY A 87 -15.66 0.93 7.49
N PRO A 88 -16.31 2.06 7.13
CA PRO A 88 -15.64 3.19 6.47
C PRO A 88 -14.53 3.86 7.30
N ALA A 89 -14.65 3.85 8.63
CA ALA A 89 -13.65 4.42 9.52
C ALA A 89 -12.36 3.57 9.61
N TRP A 90 -12.41 2.31 9.17
CA TRP A 90 -11.29 1.39 9.24
C TRP A 90 -10.15 1.81 8.32
N ASP A 91 -10.46 2.29 7.11
CA ASP A 91 -9.45 2.77 6.16
C ASP A 91 -8.58 3.89 6.75
N GLU A 92 -9.18 4.81 7.50
CA GLU A 92 -8.46 5.88 8.21
C GLU A 92 -7.55 5.33 9.32
N GLN A 93 -7.98 4.29 10.04
CA GLN A 93 -7.16 3.64 11.07
C GLN A 93 -5.94 2.93 10.45
N VAL A 94 -6.14 2.22 9.34
CA VAL A 94 -5.03 1.59 8.60
C VAL A 94 -4.02 2.64 8.15
N LYS A 95 -4.50 3.75 7.56
CA LYS A 95 -3.63 4.86 7.17
C LYS A 95 -2.92 5.48 8.36
N ALA A 96 -3.60 5.70 9.50
CA ALA A 96 -2.97 6.25 10.70
C ALA A 96 -1.83 5.35 11.21
N ARG A 97 -2.03 4.03 11.20
CA ARG A 97 -1.01 3.05 11.56
C ARG A 97 0.18 3.07 10.61
N MET A 98 -0.06 3.08 9.31
CA MET A 98 1.02 3.25 8.31
C MET A 98 1.78 4.57 8.52
N ALA A 99 1.05 5.67 8.72
CA ALA A 99 1.61 7.00 8.90
C ALA A 99 2.54 7.07 10.12
N SER A 100 2.21 6.37 11.21
CA SER A 100 3.02 6.31 12.43
C SER A 100 4.45 5.81 12.20
N ARG A 101 4.66 4.98 11.16
CA ARG A 101 5.99 4.44 10.77
C ARG A 101 6.47 4.89 9.40
N SER A 102 5.73 5.78 8.75
CA SER A 102 6.03 6.25 7.38
C SER A 102 7.22 7.21 7.30
N LYS A 103 7.79 7.67 8.42
CA LYS A 103 8.78 8.76 8.48
C LYS A 103 8.33 10.03 7.73
N GLY A 104 7.06 10.39 7.89
CA GLY A 104 6.44 11.58 7.31
C GLY A 104 6.02 11.44 5.84
N ARG A 105 6.18 10.27 5.22
CA ARG A 105 5.72 10.02 3.85
C ARG A 105 4.19 9.99 3.83
N PRO A 106 3.53 10.66 2.87
CA PRO A 106 2.10 10.52 2.65
C PRO A 106 1.71 9.04 2.49
N VAL A 107 0.55 8.67 3.03
CA VAL A 107 0.02 7.31 2.94
C VAL A 107 -1.36 7.29 2.31
N THR A 108 -1.68 6.22 1.61
CA THR A 108 -3.01 5.97 1.05
C THR A 108 -3.35 4.49 1.07
N ALA A 109 -4.60 4.17 0.80
CA ALA A 109 -5.16 2.82 0.81
C ALA A 109 -6.12 2.65 -0.37
N THR A 110 -6.32 1.40 -0.81
CA THR A 110 -7.15 1.09 -1.99
C THR A 110 -8.57 1.67 -1.87
N SER A 111 -9.24 1.48 -0.72
CA SER A 111 -10.62 1.98 -0.54
C SER A 111 -10.69 3.51 -0.60
N SER A 112 -9.80 4.22 0.10
CA SER A 112 -9.64 5.68 -0.02
C SER A 112 -9.44 6.14 -1.47
N ALA A 113 -8.54 5.48 -2.21
CA ALA A 113 -8.24 5.83 -3.59
C ALA A 113 -9.46 5.62 -4.51
N SER A 114 -10.15 4.49 -4.38
CA SER A 114 -11.36 4.19 -5.17
C SER A 114 -12.48 5.20 -4.91
N VAL A 115 -12.76 5.51 -3.64
CA VAL A 115 -13.80 6.50 -3.29
C VAL A 115 -13.43 7.88 -3.83
N LYS A 116 -12.17 8.30 -3.71
CA LYS A 116 -11.72 9.59 -4.24
C LYS A 116 -11.86 9.65 -5.76
N ALA A 117 -11.47 8.60 -6.47
CA ALA A 117 -11.59 8.54 -7.93
C ALA A 117 -13.05 8.61 -8.39
N LEU A 118 -13.94 7.82 -7.78
CA LEU A 118 -15.37 7.80 -8.13
C LEU A 118 -16.07 9.15 -7.89
N LYS A 119 -15.61 9.96 -6.92
CA LYS A 119 -16.11 11.31 -6.66
C LYS A 119 -15.66 12.37 -7.68
N THR A 120 -14.73 12.02 -8.58
CA THR A 120 -14.22 12.93 -9.62
C THR A 120 -14.83 12.68 -11.00
N LEU A 121 -15.73 11.70 -11.10
CA LEU A 121 -16.57 11.42 -12.26
C LEU A 121 -17.81 12.31 -12.23
#